data_AF-A0A2X3CAI6-F1
#
_entry.id   AF-A0A2X3CAI6-F1
#
_cell.length_a   1.000
_cell.length_b   1.000
_cell.length_c   1.000
_cell.angle_alpha   90.00
_cell.angle_beta   90.00
_cell.angle_gamma   90.00
#
_symmetry.space_group_name_H-M   'P 1'
#
loop_
_entity.id
_entity.type
_entity.pdbx_description
1 polymer ?
#
loop_
_entity_poly.entity_id
_entity_poly.type
_entity_poly.pdbx_seq_one_letter_code
_entity_poly.pdbx_strand_id
1 'polypeptide(L)'
;MTQWRRDFHLHAESGWLEFRTASMVADILDGLGYQLALGRDVIDADSRMGLPDEETLAQAFERAREQGAPERWLPALKAVSPAWWPRSTPGGPTNPGLSRRYGCPRSQRTA
;
A
#
# COMPACT_ATOMS: atom_id res chain seq x y z
N MET A 1 -9.43 18.04 12.95
CA MET A 1 -9.42 16.58 13.19
C MET A 1 -10.78 15.88 13.06
N THR A 2 -11.92 16.53 13.38
CA THR A 2 -13.24 15.87 13.31
C THR A 2 -13.65 15.39 11.91
N GLN A 3 -13.25 16.13 10.85
CA GLN A 3 -13.57 15.78 9.47
C GLN A 3 -12.95 14.43 9.06
N TRP A 4 -11.65 14.22 9.29
CA TRP A 4 -10.97 12.97 8.97
C TRP A 4 -11.53 11.79 9.75
N ARG A 5 -11.81 11.96 11.04
CA ARG A 5 -12.41 10.89 11.85
C ARG A 5 -13.77 10.47 11.28
N ARG A 6 -14.59 11.43 10.85
CA ARG A 6 -15.91 11.15 10.25
C ARG A 6 -15.78 10.48 8.89
N ASP A 7 -14.85 10.93 8.06
CA ASP A 7 -14.60 10.35 6.74
C ASP A 7 -14.10 8.89 6.84
N PHE A 8 -13.11 8.62 7.69
CA PHE A 8 -12.62 7.26 7.91
C PHE A 8 -13.65 6.35 8.61
N HIS A 9 -14.54 6.90 9.45
CA HIS A 9 -15.66 6.12 9.98
C HIS A 9 -16.74 5.82 8.93
N LEU A 10 -17.00 6.74 8.00
CA LEU A 10 -17.96 6.53 6.93
C LEU A 10 -17.48 5.45 5.95
N HIS A 11 -16.18 5.43 5.68
CA HIS A 11 -15.52 4.47 4.80
C HIS A 11 -14.64 3.50 5.58
N ALA A 12 -15.19 2.89 6.64
CA ALA A 12 -14.45 1.92 7.43
C ALA A 12 -14.02 0.72 6.56
N GLU A 13 -12.78 0.30 6.75
CA GLU A 13 -12.15 -0.83 6.08
C GLU A 13 -11.68 -1.83 7.15
N SER A 14 -11.75 -3.12 6.83
CA SER A 14 -11.28 -4.19 7.72
C SER A 14 -9.78 -4.40 7.58
N GLY A 15 -9.20 -5.13 8.55
CA GLY A 15 -7.81 -5.59 8.52
C GLY A 15 -7.39 -6.14 7.15
N TRP A 16 -6.27 -5.65 6.62
CA TRP A 16 -5.69 -5.97 5.31
C TRP A 16 -6.41 -5.37 4.09
N LEU A 17 -7.53 -4.69 4.28
CA LEU A 17 -8.35 -4.10 3.22
C LEU A 17 -8.31 -2.56 3.22
N GLU A 18 -7.41 -1.94 3.98
CA GLU A 18 -7.34 -0.49 4.21
C GLU A 18 -6.78 0.30 3.02
N PHE A 19 -7.22 -0.02 1.80
CA PHE A 19 -6.70 0.53 0.56
C PHE A 19 -6.97 2.03 0.44
N ARG A 20 -8.20 2.48 0.74
CA ARG A 20 -8.56 3.90 0.68
C ARG A 20 -7.84 4.67 1.77
N THR A 21 -7.89 4.15 2.99
CA THR A 21 -7.33 4.81 4.16
C THR A 21 -5.82 5.00 4.01
N ALA A 22 -5.08 3.96 3.64
CA ALA A 22 -3.64 4.04 3.43
C ALA A 22 -3.28 4.98 2.26
N SER A 23 -4.07 4.97 1.18
CA SER A 23 -3.84 5.87 0.04
C SER A 23 -4.02 7.34 0.44
N MET A 24 -5.04 7.67 1.23
CA MET A 24 -5.25 9.04 1.73
C MET A 24 -4.15 9.50 2.69
N VAL A 25 -3.69 8.62 3.58
CA VAL A 25 -2.60 8.94 4.50
C VAL A 25 -1.31 9.19 3.72
N ALA A 26 -0.99 8.33 2.75
CA ALA A 26 0.16 8.53 1.87
C ALA A 26 0.07 9.85 1.09
N ASP A 27 -1.11 10.19 0.59
CA ASP A 27 -1.36 11.43 -0.14
C ASP A 27 -1.04 12.68 0.68
N ILE A 28 -1.53 12.70 1.93
CA ILE A 28 -1.33 13.81 2.86
C ILE A 28 0.15 13.90 3.27
N LEU A 29 0.79 12.79 3.61
CA LEU A 29 2.18 12.78 4.06
C LEU A 29 3.15 13.17 2.93
N ASP A 30 2.88 12.74 1.70
CA ASP A 30 3.64 13.15 0.52
C ASP A 30 3.48 14.66 0.26
N GLY A 31 2.27 15.21 0.38
CA GLY A 31 2.02 16.65 0.30
C GLY A 31 2.74 17.48 1.38
N LEU A 32 3.06 16.86 2.52
CA LEU A 32 3.85 17.46 3.60
C LEU A 32 5.36 17.33 3.41
N GLY A 33 5.82 16.65 2.35
CA GLY A 33 7.23 16.48 2.01
C GLY A 33 7.93 15.33 2.74
N TYR A 34 7.18 14.38 3.30
CA TYR A 34 7.77 13.18 3.90
C TYR A 34 8.23 12.17 2.86
N GLN A 35 9.24 11.38 3.23
CA GLN A 35 9.66 10.22 2.46
C GLN A 35 8.86 8.99 2.87
N LEU A 36 8.16 8.37 1.92
CA LEU A 36 7.22 7.28 2.18
C LEU A 36 7.74 5.95 1.64
N ALA A 37 7.71 4.94 2.50
CA ALA A 37 7.83 3.53 2.13
C ALA A 37 6.44 2.88 2.25
N LEU A 38 6.00 2.18 1.22
CA LEU A 38 4.64 1.64 1.11
C LEU A 38 4.66 0.21 0.58
N GLY A 39 3.59 -0.55 0.85
CA GLY A 39 3.43 -1.90 0.32
C GLY A 39 4.53 -2.85 0.76
N ARG A 40 5.21 -3.47 -0.20
CA ARG A 40 6.22 -4.53 0.04
C ARG A 40 7.44 -4.07 0.83
N ASP A 41 7.75 -2.77 0.80
CA ASP A 41 8.92 -2.25 1.51
C ASP A 41 8.71 -2.22 3.03
N VAL A 42 7.45 -2.27 3.48
CA VAL A 42 7.07 -2.20 4.90
C VAL A 42 6.24 -3.40 5.38
N ILE A 43 5.64 -4.16 4.46
CA ILE A 43 4.86 -5.36 4.77
C ILE A 43 5.64 -6.60 4.30
N ASP A 44 6.11 -7.39 5.27
CA ASP A 44 6.66 -8.72 5.00
C ASP A 44 5.54 -9.69 4.65
N ALA A 45 5.61 -10.30 3.47
CA ALA A 45 4.52 -11.09 2.91
C ALA A 45 4.32 -12.43 3.63
N ASP A 46 5.40 -13.00 4.16
CA ASP A 46 5.45 -14.36 4.71
C ASP A 46 5.00 -14.43 6.17
N SER A 47 5.07 -13.31 6.91
CA SER A 47 4.67 -13.22 8.32
C SER A 47 3.23 -12.75 8.53
N ARG A 48 2.45 -12.55 7.46
CA ARG A 48 1.05 -12.10 7.55
C ARG A 48 0.13 -13.23 8.00
N MET A 49 -0.61 -12.98 9.08
CA MET A 49 -1.64 -13.88 9.57
C MET A 49 -3.04 -13.31 9.31
N GLY A 50 -4.00 -14.20 9.03
CA GLY A 50 -5.40 -13.81 8.85
C GLY A 50 -5.65 -12.96 7.60
N LEU A 51 -4.89 -13.20 6.52
CA LEU A 51 -5.10 -12.53 5.25
C LEU A 51 -6.46 -12.99 4.66
N PRO A 52 -7.34 -12.04 4.26
CA PRO A 52 -8.56 -12.37 3.52
C PRO A 52 -8.24 -13.07 2.19
N ASP A 53 -9.23 -13.74 1.62
CA ASP A 53 -9.10 -14.36 0.30
C ASP A 53 -8.93 -13.31 -0.82
N GLU A 54 -8.51 -13.79 -1.99
CA GLU A 54 -8.18 -12.93 -3.13
C GLU A 54 -9.39 -12.18 -3.71
N GLU A 55 -10.57 -12.79 -3.64
CA GLU A 55 -11.78 -12.19 -4.16
C GLU A 55 -12.20 -11.02 -3.26
N THR A 56 -12.17 -11.21 -1.95
CA THR A 56 -12.41 -10.16 -0.95
C THR A 56 -11.42 -9.01 -1.12
N LEU A 57 -10.14 -9.30 -1.34
CA LEU A 57 -9.12 -8.29 -1.61
C LEU A 57 -9.45 -7.50 -2.89
N ALA A 58 -9.78 -8.18 -3.99
CA ALA A 58 -10.08 -7.55 -5.28
C ALA A 58 -11.31 -6.63 -5.18
N GLN A 59 -12.37 -7.11 -4.54
CA GLN A 59 -13.59 -6.34 -4.31
C GLN A 59 -13.33 -5.10 -3.46
N ALA A 60 -12.55 -5.25 -2.37
CA ALA A 60 -12.19 -4.12 -1.51
C ALA A 60 -11.31 -3.10 -2.24
N PHE A 61 -10.39 -3.55 -3.10
CA PHE A 61 -9.55 -2.68 -3.92
C PHE A 61 -10.38 -1.83 -4.90
N GLU A 62 -11.32 -2.45 -5.63
CA GLU A 62 -12.20 -1.71 -6.54
C GLU A 62 -13.13 -0.77 -5.78
N ARG A 63 -13.69 -1.22 -4.64
CA ARG A 63 -14.49 -0.37 -3.74
C ARG A 63 -13.70 0.86 -3.30
N ALA A 64 -12.43 0.73 -2.94
CA ALA A 64 -11.59 1.86 -2.55
C ALA A 64 -11.37 2.84 -3.70
N ARG A 65 -11.15 2.33 -4.91
CA ARG A 65 -11.02 3.15 -6.13
C ARG A 65 -12.30 3.95 -6.41
N GLU A 66 -13.46 3.31 -6.31
CA GLU A 66 -14.77 3.98 -6.47
C GLU A 66 -15.06 5.02 -5.37
N GLN A 67 -14.53 4.81 -4.16
CA GLN A 67 -14.67 5.72 -3.03
C GLN A 67 -13.67 6.89 -3.02
N GLY A 68 -12.96 7.09 -4.13
CA GLY A 68 -12.07 8.23 -4.33
C GLY A 68 -10.67 8.05 -3.74
N ALA A 69 -10.21 6.81 -3.56
CA ALA A 69 -8.81 6.57 -3.19
C ALA A 69 -7.86 7.12 -4.27
N PRO A 70 -6.81 7.87 -3.90
CA PRO A 70 -5.85 8.40 -4.88
C PRO A 70 -5.16 7.28 -5.66
N GLU A 71 -5.41 7.22 -6.97
CA GLU A 71 -4.91 6.15 -7.85
C GLU A 71 -3.37 6.06 -7.88
N ARG A 72 -2.66 7.14 -7.54
CA ARG A 72 -1.19 7.14 -7.48
C ARG A 72 -0.62 6.17 -6.44
N TRP A 73 -1.36 5.90 -5.36
CA TRP A 73 -0.90 5.03 -4.26
C TRP A 73 -1.48 3.62 -4.31
N LEU A 74 -2.65 3.45 -4.94
CA LEU A 74 -3.35 2.17 -5.03
C LEU A 74 -2.46 1.01 -5.57
N PRO A 75 -1.66 1.17 -6.64
CA PRO A 75 -0.77 0.10 -7.12
C PRO A 75 0.25 -0.38 -6.09
N ALA A 76 0.74 0.51 -5.21
CA ALA A 76 1.69 0.13 -4.16
C ALA A 76 1.02 -0.74 -3.08
N LEU A 77 -0.27 -0.53 -2.82
CA LEU A 77 -1.02 -1.27 -1.80
C LEU A 77 -1.45 -2.68 -2.27
N LYS A 78 -1.46 -2.93 -3.58
CA LYS A 78 -1.66 -4.30 -4.12
C LYS A 78 -0.61 -5.31 -3.64
N ALA A 79 0.51 -4.84 -3.10
CA ALA A 79 1.54 -5.69 -2.48
C ALA A 79 1.04 -6.50 -1.26
N VAL A 80 -0.17 -6.21 -0.77
CA VAL A 80 -0.82 -6.99 0.29
C VAL A 80 -1.19 -8.43 -0.12
N SER A 81 -1.32 -8.73 -1.42
CA SER A 81 -1.44 -10.11 -1.91
C SER A 81 -0.17 -10.54 -2.65
N PRO A 82 0.45 -11.70 -2.32
CA PRO A 82 1.49 -12.27 -3.15
C PRO A 82 0.97 -12.65 -4.53
N ALA A 83 -0.31 -13.02 -4.67
CA ALA A 83 -0.86 -13.48 -5.93
C ALA A 83 -0.98 -12.33 -6.97
N TRP A 84 -1.05 -11.09 -6.48
CA TRP A 84 -1.08 -9.88 -7.31
C TRP A 84 0.30 -9.37 -7.68
N TRP A 85 1.37 -10.06 -7.28
CA TRP A 85 2.69 -9.73 -7.78
C TRP A 85 2.75 -9.97 -9.29
N PRO A 86 3.47 -9.14 -10.06
CA PRO A 86 3.88 -9.57 -11.39
C PRO A 86 4.71 -10.85 -11.20
N ARG A 87 4.31 -11.95 -11.85
CA ARG A 87 5.12 -13.19 -11.92
C ARG A 87 6.53 -12.76 -12.28
N SER A 88 7.48 -12.94 -11.38
CA SER A 88 8.86 -12.59 -11.62
C SER A 88 9.35 -13.37 -12.83
N THR A 89 9.53 -12.69 -13.97
CA THR A 89 10.57 -13.12 -14.91
C THR A 89 11.90 -13.00 -14.17
N PRO A 90 12.81 -13.99 -14.29
CA PRO A 90 14.17 -13.82 -13.77
C PRO A 90 14.78 -12.59 -14.47
N GLY A 91 14.83 -11.46 -13.78
CA GLY A 91 15.32 -10.17 -14.31
C GLY A 91 14.29 -9.09 -14.68
N GLY A 92 13.07 -9.09 -14.15
CA GLY A 92 12.04 -8.05 -14.40
C GLY A 92 12.04 -6.86 -13.40
N PRO A 93 11.48 -5.69 -13.78
CA PRO A 93 11.98 -4.37 -13.37
C PRO A 93 11.62 -3.99 -11.93
N THR A 94 12.61 -3.49 -11.19
CA THR A 94 12.37 -2.60 -10.05
C THR A 94 11.56 -1.41 -10.56
N ASN A 95 10.39 -1.15 -9.98
CA ASN A 95 9.53 -0.02 -10.31
C ASN A 95 10.31 1.31 -10.18
N PRO A 96 10.83 1.89 -11.29
CA PRO A 96 11.85 2.95 -11.21
C PRO A 96 11.26 4.29 -10.77
N GLY A 97 9.92 4.42 -10.79
CA GLY A 97 9.20 5.65 -10.46
C GLY A 97 9.08 5.90 -8.95
N LEU A 98 9.05 4.84 -8.14
CA LEU A 98 8.97 4.92 -6.67
C LEU A 98 10.33 4.64 -6.00
N SER A 99 11.18 3.81 -6.63
CA SER A 99 12.48 3.43 -6.08
C SER A 99 13.57 4.51 -6.20
N ARG A 100 13.36 5.57 -7.00
CA ARG A 100 14.39 6.62 -7.19
C ARG A 100 14.34 7.77 -6.18
N ARG A 101 13.24 7.96 -5.43
CA ARG A 101 13.17 8.98 -4.36
C ARG A 101 13.17 8.41 -2.94
N TYR A 102 12.81 7.13 -2.76
CA TYR A 102 12.62 6.53 -1.44
C TYR A 102 13.52 5.32 -1.21
N GLY A 103 14.76 5.37 -1.72
CA GLY A 103 15.80 4.44 -1.31
C GLY A 103 16.18 4.69 0.14
N CYS A 104 15.62 3.93 1.07
CA CYS A 104 16.22 3.77 2.40
C CYS A 104 17.69 3.36 2.18
N PRO A 105 18.68 4.10 2.69
CA PRO A 105 20.06 3.65 2.62
C PRO A 105 20.08 2.34 3.40
N ARG A 106 20.34 1.25 2.69
CA ARG A 106 20.56 -0.06 3.28
C ARG A 106 21.90 -0.03 4.01
N SER A 107 22.01 0.76 5.08
CA SER A 107 23.18 0.81 5.94
C SER A 107 23.12 -0.36 6.90
N GLN A 108 23.81 -1.42 6.50
CA GLN A 108 24.61 -2.28 7.38
C GLN A 108 23.84 -3.22 8.30
N ARG A 109 23.59 -4.40 7.71
CA ARG A 109 23.51 -5.68 8.42
C ARG A 109 24.90 -6.00 8.99
N THR A 110 25.13 -5.76 10.28
CA THR A 110 26.16 -6.33 11.18
C THR A 110 25.78 -5.86 12.59
N ALA A 111 25.74 -6.68 13.64
CA ALA A 111 26.69 -7.73 14.04
C ALA A 111 26.00 -9.03 14.49
#